data_AF-A0A316ZBF8-F1
#
_entry.id   AF-A0A316ZBF8-F1
#
_cell.length_a   1.000
_cell.length_b   1.000
_cell.length_c   1.000
_cell.angle_alpha   90.00
_cell.angle_beta   90.00
_cell.angle_gamma   90.00
#
_symmetry.space_group_name_H-M   'P 1'
#
loop_
_entity.id
_entity.type
_entity.pdbx_description
1 polymer ?
#
loop_
_entity_poly.entity_id
_entity_poly.type
_entity_poly.pdbx_seq_one_letter_code
_entity_poly.pdbx_strand_id
1 'polypeptide(L)'
;MSASPPSYASLPFSTLLELMTKLDEHVQPQHPTWFSINTFAGMLILYALAKLLHLVLPRACGRRRWEAVSPTNRKTMVIYVLQITVTLAAFALQMASASLAKFEFTARTLEMERAGVTLVAMLYVFELVYRDSMRGPMIAHHIITVFIMSLAMTLVYTERDPSFALTGWLWLFQATTEQLTFVSLFLYRLKINPRTLRILFRVSAVQAFACKAASIAGTVYVWAKWQRTATGSRYRAFDVIFFVATVGLAATQVWGTYVVWIMGNRGLRADEQPRMSPAESQELQSSTPCSVKTADNYFMASDRLPECLA
;
A
#
# COMPACT_ATOMS: atom_id res chain seq x y z
N MET A 1 30.72 9.58 -26.19
CA MET A 1 29.49 10.34 -25.92
C MET A 1 28.36 9.34 -25.77
N SER A 2 27.73 9.25 -24.60
CA SER A 2 26.52 8.45 -24.45
C SER A 2 25.44 9.02 -25.37
N ALA A 3 24.73 8.16 -26.10
CA ALA A 3 23.59 8.59 -26.90
C ALA A 3 22.56 9.28 -25.98
N SER A 4 21.91 10.34 -26.49
CA SER A 4 20.84 11.01 -25.75
C SER A 4 19.70 10.01 -25.46
N PRO A 5 19.05 10.08 -24.29
CA PRO A 5 17.93 9.19 -23.96
C PRO A 5 16.84 9.21 -25.03
N PRO A 6 16.23 8.05 -25.39
CA PRO A 6 15.18 7.98 -26.41
C PRO A 6 13.96 8.86 -26.09
N SER A 7 13.70 9.10 -24.80
CA SER A 7 12.61 9.95 -24.32
C SER A 7 12.73 11.41 -24.77
N TYR A 8 13.94 11.91 -25.01
CA TYR A 8 14.18 13.32 -25.40
C TYR A 8 13.54 13.68 -26.74
N ALA A 9 13.46 12.73 -27.67
CA ALA A 9 12.82 12.94 -28.97
C ALA A 9 11.30 13.21 -28.85
N SER A 10 10.70 12.88 -27.71
CA SER A 10 9.27 13.08 -27.43
C SER A 10 8.98 14.35 -26.62
N LEU A 11 10.01 15.13 -26.23
CA LEU A 11 9.85 16.28 -25.35
C LEU A 11 9.64 17.59 -26.12
N PRO A 12 8.73 18.47 -25.66
CA PRO A 12 8.72 19.86 -26.09
C PRO A 12 10.04 20.58 -25.74
N PHE A 13 10.48 21.52 -26.58
CA PHE A 13 11.73 22.25 -26.36
C PHE A 13 11.77 23.02 -25.03
N SER A 14 10.65 23.64 -24.64
CA SER A 14 10.52 24.34 -23.34
C SER A 14 10.76 23.42 -22.15
N THR A 15 10.21 22.21 -22.21
CA THR A 15 10.40 21.17 -21.20
C THR A 15 11.85 20.70 -21.13
N LEU A 16 12.51 20.54 -22.27
CA LEU A 16 13.91 20.12 -22.33
C LEU A 16 14.84 21.10 -21.60
N LEU A 17 14.64 22.41 -21.80
CA LEU A 17 15.45 23.45 -21.17
C LEU A 17 15.31 23.48 -19.64
N GLU A 18 14.07 23.38 -19.15
CA GLU A 18 13.78 23.35 -17.72
C GLU A 18 14.32 22.07 -17.07
N LEU A 19 14.14 20.93 -17.73
CA LEU A 19 14.65 19.64 -17.28
C LEU A 19 16.17 19.65 -17.17
N MET A 20 16.89 20.15 -18.17
CA MET A 20 18.36 20.23 -18.13
C MET A 20 18.84 21.06 -16.94
N THR A 21 18.21 22.20 -16.71
CA THR A 21 18.52 23.06 -15.55
C THR A 21 18.34 22.31 -14.23
N LYS A 22 17.30 21.48 -14.12
CA LYS A 22 17.01 20.69 -12.91
C LYS A 22 17.92 19.49 -12.72
N LEU A 23 18.30 18.81 -13.79
CA LEU A 23 19.20 17.65 -13.71
C LEU A 23 20.63 18.04 -13.29
N ASP A 24 21.00 19.31 -13.46
CA ASP A 24 22.29 19.87 -13.04
C ASP A 24 22.30 20.36 -11.57
N GLU A 25 21.21 20.22 -10.81
CA GLU A 25 21.18 20.61 -9.40
C GLU A 25 22.13 19.76 -8.54
N HIS A 26 22.84 20.42 -7.62
CA HIS A 26 23.80 19.77 -6.70
C HIS A 26 23.14 18.88 -5.63
N VAL A 27 21.87 19.11 -5.29
CA VAL A 27 21.16 18.33 -4.26
C VAL A 27 20.25 17.30 -4.92
N GLN A 28 20.86 16.19 -5.30
CA GLN A 28 20.18 15.07 -5.95
C GLN A 28 19.60 14.08 -4.89
N PRO A 29 18.54 13.31 -5.21
CA PRO A 29 17.89 12.39 -4.27
C PRO A 29 18.82 11.36 -3.60
N GLN A 30 19.90 10.99 -4.29
CA GLN A 30 20.95 10.08 -3.80
C GLN A 30 21.80 10.67 -2.67
N HIS A 31 21.77 11.99 -2.45
CA HIS A 31 22.53 12.58 -1.35
C HIS A 31 21.89 12.20 -0.01
N PRO A 32 22.68 11.70 0.96
CA PRO A 32 22.17 11.32 2.29
C PRO A 32 21.46 12.46 3.01
N THR A 33 21.87 13.69 2.73
CA THR A 33 21.29 14.91 3.30
C THR A 33 19.83 15.13 2.91
N TRP A 34 19.38 14.53 1.80
CA TRP A 34 18.00 14.64 1.37
C TRP A 34 17.17 13.45 1.84
N PHE A 35 17.41 12.26 1.28
CA PHE A 35 16.52 11.13 1.51
C PHE A 35 16.60 10.60 2.97
N SER A 36 17.80 10.42 3.51
CA SER A 36 17.98 9.84 4.85
C SER A 36 17.54 10.81 5.95
N ILE A 37 17.90 12.09 5.86
CA ILE A 37 17.49 13.10 6.85
C ILE A 37 15.98 13.30 6.83
N ASN A 38 15.38 13.48 5.64
CA ASN A 38 13.93 13.62 5.53
C ASN A 38 13.21 12.37 6.02
N THR A 39 13.73 11.18 5.71
CA THR A 39 13.14 9.93 6.20
C THR A 39 13.18 9.86 7.71
N PHE A 40 14.32 10.16 8.33
CA PHE A 40 14.45 10.17 9.79
C PHE A 40 13.53 11.20 10.46
N ALA A 41 13.51 12.44 9.96
CA ALA A 41 12.62 13.48 10.47
C ALA A 41 11.14 13.07 10.32
N GLY A 42 10.78 12.51 9.18
CA GLY A 42 9.44 11.97 8.91
C GLY A 42 9.05 10.84 9.85
N MET A 43 9.96 9.93 10.17
CA MET A 43 9.72 8.86 11.16
C MET A 43 9.36 9.45 12.53
N LEU A 44 10.07 10.50 12.97
CA LEU A 44 9.77 11.19 14.24
C LEU A 44 8.39 11.87 14.21
N ILE A 45 8.06 12.53 13.09
CA ILE A 45 6.75 13.16 12.89
C ILE A 45 5.64 12.11 12.91
N LEU A 46 5.79 11.00 12.19
CA LEU A 46 4.83 9.90 12.16
C LEU A 46 4.67 9.24 13.53
N TYR A 47 5.75 9.11 14.30
CA TYR A 47 5.69 8.64 15.68
C TYR A 47 4.86 9.58 16.56
N ALA A 48 5.10 10.89 16.49
CA ALA A 48 4.34 11.88 17.24
C ALA A 48 2.85 11.86 16.85
N LEU A 49 2.54 11.77 15.55
CA LEU A 49 1.18 11.63 15.04
C LEU A 49 0.53 10.34 15.52
N ALA A 50 1.25 9.21 15.54
CA ALA A 50 0.74 7.95 16.06
C ALA A 50 0.36 8.07 17.55
N LYS A 51 1.17 8.76 18.36
CA LYS A 51 0.85 9.05 19.76
C LYS A 51 -0.37 9.93 19.90
N LEU A 52 -0.49 10.98 19.08
CA LEU A 52 -1.67 11.84 19.05
C LEU A 52 -2.93 11.05 18.70
N LEU A 53 -2.85 10.16 17.69
CA LEU A 53 -3.98 9.32 17.28
C LEU A 53 -4.43 8.36 18.39
N HIS A 54 -3.53 7.82 19.20
CA HIS A 54 -3.90 7.04 20.39
C HIS A 54 -4.72 7.84 21.41
N LEU A 55 -4.58 9.17 21.45
CA LEU A 55 -5.38 10.04 22.31
C LEU A 55 -6.72 10.45 21.68
N VAL A 56 -6.74 10.63 20.36
CA VAL A 56 -7.91 11.12 19.62
C VAL A 56 -8.90 10.00 19.29
N LEU A 57 -8.43 8.84 18.82
CA LEU A 57 -9.29 7.73 18.37
C LEU A 57 -10.25 7.17 19.43
N PRO A 58 -9.88 7.02 20.72
CA PRO A 58 -10.82 6.60 21.75
C PRO A 58 -12.03 7.53 21.87
N ARG A 59 -11.83 8.84 21.62
CA ARG A 59 -12.90 9.83 21.66
C ARG A 59 -13.74 9.78 20.38
N ALA A 60 -13.09 9.73 19.22
CA ALA A 60 -13.76 9.72 17.92
C ALA A 60 -14.61 8.46 17.67
N CYS A 61 -14.11 7.28 18.06
CA CYS A 61 -14.79 6.00 17.81
C CYS A 61 -15.67 5.52 18.97
N GLY A 62 -15.64 6.23 20.11
CA GLY A 62 -16.28 5.84 21.35
C GLY A 62 -15.39 4.95 22.22
N ARG A 63 -15.16 5.39 23.46
CA ARG A 63 -14.18 4.80 24.38
C ARG A 63 -14.39 3.31 24.63
N ARG A 64 -15.65 2.89 24.82
CA ARG A 64 -16.01 1.47 25.04
C ARG A 64 -15.63 0.58 23.85
N ARG A 65 -15.88 1.05 22.62
CA ARG A 65 -15.54 0.27 21.41
C ARG A 65 -14.03 0.16 21.23
N TRP A 66 -13.31 1.26 21.47
CA TRP A 66 -11.86 1.27 21.43
C TRP A 66 -11.22 0.34 22.46
N GLU A 67 -11.72 0.37 23.70
CA GLU A 67 -11.23 -0.47 24.79
C GLU A 67 -11.51 -1.96 24.57
N ALA A 68 -12.53 -2.31 23.79
CA ALA A 68 -12.81 -3.69 23.41
C ALA A 68 -11.84 -4.27 22.35
N VAL A 69 -11.09 -3.43 21.63
CA VAL A 69 -10.09 -3.85 20.65
C VAL A 69 -8.77 -4.19 21.37
N SER A 70 -8.08 -5.26 20.97
CA SER A 70 -6.79 -5.63 21.57
C SER A 70 -5.71 -4.55 21.33
N PRO A 71 -4.71 -4.42 22.22
CA PRO A 71 -3.66 -3.40 22.08
C PRO A 71 -2.92 -3.44 20.74
N THR A 72 -2.60 -4.65 20.25
CA THR A 72 -1.97 -4.86 18.94
C THR A 72 -2.86 -4.35 17.80
N ASN A 73 -4.15 -4.65 17.84
CA ASN A 73 -5.09 -4.20 16.81
C ASN A 73 -5.33 -2.69 16.88
N ARG A 74 -5.26 -2.07 18.06
CA ARG A 74 -5.30 -0.59 18.20
C ARG A 74 -4.12 0.08 17.51
N LYS A 75 -2.90 -0.46 17.66
CA LYS A 75 -1.73 0.03 16.92
C LYS A 75 -1.93 -0.09 15.41
N THR A 76 -2.46 -1.22 14.94
CA THR A 76 -2.79 -1.42 13.52
C THR A 76 -3.84 -0.42 13.02
N MET A 77 -4.87 -0.13 13.83
CA MET A 77 -5.87 0.89 13.50
C MET A 77 -5.28 2.30 13.41
N VAL A 78 -4.35 2.68 14.29
CA VAL A 78 -3.60 3.95 14.19
C VAL A 78 -2.86 4.01 12.87
N ILE A 79 -2.20 2.92 12.48
CA ILE A 79 -1.52 2.83 11.19
C ILE A 79 -2.48 2.96 10.02
N TYR A 80 -3.69 2.38 10.07
CA TYR A 80 -4.67 2.58 9.00
C TYR A 80 -5.02 4.07 8.79
N VAL A 81 -5.13 4.84 9.88
CA VAL A 81 -5.41 6.28 9.80
C VAL A 81 -4.21 7.04 9.23
N LEU A 82 -2.98 6.72 9.65
CA LEU A 82 -1.77 7.29 9.06
C LEU A 82 -1.65 6.91 7.58
N GLN A 83 -1.98 5.67 7.23
CA GLN A 83 -2.00 5.19 5.85
C GLN A 83 -2.96 6.02 5.01
N ILE A 84 -4.22 6.16 5.43
CA ILE A 84 -5.21 6.97 4.72
C ILE A 84 -4.73 8.42 4.55
N THR A 85 -4.28 9.05 5.63
CA THR A 85 -3.94 10.49 5.62
C THR A 85 -2.68 10.79 4.80
N VAL A 86 -1.60 10.04 5.02
CA VAL A 86 -0.31 10.29 4.35
C VAL A 86 -0.37 9.87 2.88
N THR A 87 -0.99 8.72 2.56
CA THR A 87 -1.13 8.31 1.15
C THR A 87 -2.11 9.20 0.38
N LEU A 88 -3.10 9.80 1.03
CA LEU A 88 -3.97 10.80 0.39
C LEU A 88 -3.21 12.09 0.08
N ALA A 89 -2.34 12.54 0.98
CA ALA A 89 -1.45 13.68 0.71
C ALA A 89 -0.49 13.36 -0.44
N ALA A 90 0.12 12.16 -0.45
CA ALA A 90 0.97 11.71 -1.55
C ALA A 90 0.20 11.59 -2.87
N PHE A 91 -1.05 11.09 -2.85
CA PHE A 91 -1.93 11.06 -4.01
C PHE A 91 -2.20 12.47 -4.55
N ALA A 92 -2.47 13.45 -3.69
CA ALA A 92 -2.71 14.83 -4.11
C ALA A 92 -1.47 15.43 -4.80
N LEU A 93 -0.26 15.18 -4.26
CA LEU A 93 0.99 15.60 -4.88
C LEU A 93 1.21 14.89 -6.24
N GLN A 94 0.94 13.60 -6.31
CA GLN A 94 1.00 12.82 -7.54
C GLN A 94 0.01 13.35 -8.60
N MET A 95 -1.21 13.74 -8.21
CA MET A 95 -2.16 14.35 -9.14
C MET A 95 -1.73 15.76 -9.55
N ALA A 96 -1.08 16.52 -8.67
CA ALA A 96 -0.49 17.81 -9.00
C ALA A 96 0.68 17.69 -10.00
N SER A 97 1.31 16.52 -10.10
CA SER A 97 2.33 16.19 -11.11
C SER A 97 1.76 15.42 -12.32
N ALA A 98 0.43 15.40 -12.54
CA ALA A 98 -0.19 14.63 -13.62
C ALA A 98 0.22 15.08 -15.04
N SER A 99 0.80 16.28 -15.19
CA SER A 99 1.37 16.75 -16.47
C SER A 99 2.54 15.87 -16.95
N LEU A 100 3.17 15.09 -16.06
CA LEU A 100 4.16 14.08 -16.44
C LEU A 100 3.60 13.08 -17.47
N ALA A 101 2.31 12.74 -17.38
CA ALA A 101 1.63 11.87 -18.35
C ALA A 101 1.55 12.48 -19.77
N LYS A 102 1.66 13.81 -19.87
CA LYS A 102 1.73 14.57 -21.13
C LYS A 102 3.18 14.86 -21.55
N PHE A 103 4.16 14.25 -20.90
CA PHE A 103 5.59 14.52 -21.13
C PHE A 103 6.03 15.95 -20.79
N GLU A 104 5.32 16.62 -19.88
CA GLU A 104 5.66 17.95 -19.38
C GLU A 104 6.45 17.84 -18.06
N PHE A 105 7.77 17.72 -18.18
CA PHE A 105 8.72 17.65 -17.07
C PHE A 105 9.19 19.04 -16.66
N THR A 106 8.52 19.61 -15.67
CA THR A 106 8.89 20.88 -15.07
C THR A 106 9.58 20.64 -13.73
N ALA A 107 10.31 21.64 -13.24
CA ALA A 107 10.85 21.69 -11.90
C ALA A 107 9.79 21.32 -10.86
N ARG A 108 8.64 21.97 -10.96
CA ARG A 108 7.54 21.79 -10.02
C ARG A 108 7.01 20.36 -10.05
N THR A 109 6.84 19.76 -11.22
CA THR A 109 6.21 18.44 -11.32
C THR A 109 7.12 17.35 -10.76
N LEU A 110 8.42 17.43 -11.02
CA LEU A 110 9.43 16.55 -10.44
C LEU A 110 9.54 16.70 -8.92
N GLU A 111 9.44 17.93 -8.40
CA GLU A 111 9.46 18.17 -6.95
C GLU A 111 8.24 17.62 -6.23
N MET A 112 7.05 17.77 -6.83
CA MET A 112 5.82 17.21 -6.27
C MET A 112 5.87 15.67 -6.26
N GLU A 113 6.35 15.07 -7.34
CA GLU A 113 6.55 13.62 -7.41
C GLU A 113 7.55 13.15 -6.35
N ARG A 114 8.72 13.81 -6.26
CA ARG A 114 9.76 13.53 -5.26
C ARG A 114 9.21 13.60 -3.84
N ALA A 115 8.42 14.62 -3.52
CA ALA A 115 7.77 14.76 -2.22
C ALA A 115 6.77 13.62 -1.97
N GLY A 116 5.95 13.25 -2.96
CA GLY A 116 5.01 12.14 -2.88
C GLY A 116 5.69 10.79 -2.61
N VAL A 117 6.76 10.48 -3.35
CA VAL A 117 7.58 9.28 -3.14
C VAL A 117 8.17 9.26 -1.73
N THR A 118 8.69 10.40 -1.27
CA THR A 118 9.28 10.51 0.08
C THR A 118 8.24 10.27 1.17
N LEU A 119 7.01 10.81 1.04
CA LEU A 119 5.91 10.56 1.98
C LEU A 119 5.57 9.07 2.10
N VAL A 120 5.45 8.38 0.97
CA VAL A 120 5.15 6.93 0.97
C VAL A 120 6.31 6.14 1.57
N ALA A 121 7.56 6.48 1.22
CA ALA A 121 8.73 5.81 1.78
C ALA A 121 8.81 5.96 3.30
N MET A 122 8.61 7.17 3.83
CA MET A 122 8.57 7.45 5.27
C MET A 122 7.50 6.61 5.98
N LEU A 123 6.30 6.57 5.41
CA LEU A 123 5.17 5.82 5.95
C LEU A 123 5.41 4.31 5.96
N TYR A 124 5.95 3.76 4.87
CA TYR A 124 6.19 2.32 4.75
C TYR A 124 7.32 1.86 5.66
N VAL A 125 8.42 2.61 5.75
CA VAL A 125 9.50 2.35 6.71
C VAL A 125 8.99 2.48 8.15
N PHE A 126 8.16 3.49 8.44
CA PHE A 126 7.54 3.66 9.75
C PHE A 126 6.68 2.46 10.13
N GLU A 127 5.81 2.02 9.21
CA GLU A 127 4.94 0.88 9.48
C GLU A 127 5.72 -0.41 9.74
N LEU A 128 6.80 -0.66 8.99
CA LEU A 128 7.66 -1.82 9.18
C LEU A 128 8.29 -1.88 10.58
N VAL A 129 8.60 -0.73 11.19
CA VAL A 129 9.19 -0.64 12.53
C VAL A 129 8.13 -0.57 13.62
N TYR A 130 7.03 0.13 13.38
CA TYR A 130 6.03 0.44 14.41
C TYR A 130 5.05 -0.72 14.66
N ARG A 131 4.75 -1.55 13.66
CA ARG A 131 3.82 -2.68 13.83
C ARG A 131 4.52 -3.86 14.49
N ASP A 132 3.85 -4.44 15.48
CA ASP A 132 4.34 -5.62 16.20
C ASP A 132 4.39 -6.88 15.31
N SER A 133 3.50 -6.97 14.32
CA SER A 133 3.51 -8.05 13.33
C SER A 133 2.92 -7.60 11.99
N MET A 134 3.51 -8.10 10.92
CA MET A 134 3.09 -7.86 9.54
C MET A 134 3.22 -9.16 8.74
N ARG A 135 2.29 -9.38 7.81
CA ARG A 135 2.28 -10.57 6.95
C ARG A 135 3.35 -10.41 5.88
N GLY A 136 4.02 -11.50 5.51
CA GLY A 136 5.09 -11.52 4.51
C GLY A 136 4.77 -10.76 3.20
N PRO A 137 3.60 -10.97 2.56
CA PRO A 137 3.24 -10.24 1.34
C PRO A 137 3.20 -8.71 1.50
N MET A 138 2.80 -8.22 2.67
CA MET A 138 2.75 -6.78 2.95
C MET A 138 4.16 -6.22 3.21
N ILE A 139 5.02 -6.97 3.91
CA ILE A 139 6.44 -6.61 4.08
C ILE A 139 7.12 -6.53 2.72
N ALA A 140 6.91 -7.53 1.85
CA ALA A 140 7.46 -7.56 0.50
C ALA A 140 6.96 -6.37 -0.34
N HIS A 141 5.66 -6.09 -0.29
CA HIS A 141 5.07 -4.91 -0.96
C HIS A 141 5.76 -3.61 -0.53
N HIS A 142 5.94 -3.40 0.78
CA HIS A 142 6.59 -2.19 1.31
C HIS A 142 8.04 -2.07 0.83
N ILE A 143 8.84 -3.14 1.00
CA ILE A 143 10.26 -3.13 0.62
C ILE A 143 10.42 -2.91 -0.88
N ILE A 144 9.68 -3.64 -1.71
CA ILE A 144 9.76 -3.52 -3.16
C ILE A 144 9.35 -2.11 -3.57
N THR A 145 8.21 -1.60 -3.10
CA THR A 145 7.70 -0.27 -3.47
C THR A 145 8.67 0.84 -3.10
N VAL A 146 9.23 0.83 -1.88
CA VAL A 146 10.24 1.84 -1.48
C VAL A 146 11.48 1.75 -2.37
N PHE A 147 11.99 0.54 -2.57
CA PHE A 147 13.19 0.32 -3.39
C PHE A 147 13.01 0.82 -4.82
N ILE A 148 11.89 0.46 -5.48
CA ILE A 148 11.68 0.77 -6.90
C ILE A 148 11.41 2.25 -7.15
N MET A 149 10.70 2.93 -6.24
CA MET A 149 10.45 4.37 -6.39
C MET A 149 11.74 5.17 -6.13
N SER A 150 12.52 4.80 -5.11
CA SER A 150 13.83 5.40 -4.85
C SER A 150 14.81 5.17 -6.02
N LEU A 151 14.80 3.97 -6.61
CA LEU A 151 15.62 3.64 -7.77
C LEU A 151 15.19 4.45 -9.00
N ALA A 152 13.89 4.51 -9.30
CA ALA A 152 13.36 5.30 -10.42
C ALA A 152 13.77 6.77 -10.29
N MET A 153 13.59 7.38 -9.12
CA MET A 153 14.02 8.75 -8.86
C MET A 153 15.54 8.92 -9.03
N THR A 154 16.35 7.97 -8.57
CA THR A 154 17.81 8.03 -8.77
C THR A 154 18.18 8.01 -10.24
N LEU A 155 17.54 7.13 -11.03
CA LEU A 155 17.82 6.97 -12.46
C LEU A 155 17.43 8.19 -13.29
N VAL A 156 16.42 8.97 -12.87
CA VAL A 156 16.10 10.27 -13.48
C VAL A 156 17.35 11.16 -13.51
N TYR A 157 18.11 11.24 -12.41
CA TYR A 157 19.27 12.12 -12.29
C TYR A 157 20.55 11.48 -12.82
N THR A 158 20.77 10.18 -12.56
CA THR A 158 22.04 9.52 -12.96
C THR A 158 22.10 9.21 -14.44
N GLU A 159 20.98 8.80 -15.05
CA GLU A 159 20.90 8.54 -16.50
C GLU A 159 20.39 9.75 -17.28
N ARG A 160 19.97 10.82 -16.57
CA ARG A 160 19.37 12.02 -17.18
C ARG A 160 18.18 11.67 -18.08
N ASP A 161 17.38 10.68 -17.69
CA ASP A 161 16.26 10.18 -18.50
C ASP A 161 14.92 10.40 -17.76
N PRO A 162 14.09 11.34 -18.22
CA PRO A 162 12.83 11.70 -17.56
C PRO A 162 11.77 10.61 -17.67
N SER A 163 11.94 9.60 -18.55
CA SER A 163 11.00 8.48 -18.62
C SER A 163 10.93 7.74 -17.27
N PHE A 164 12.00 7.74 -16.48
CA PHE A 164 12.01 7.14 -15.15
C PHE A 164 11.12 7.89 -14.15
N ALA A 165 10.94 9.20 -14.30
CA ALA A 165 9.99 9.98 -13.51
C ALA A 165 8.56 9.57 -13.87
N LEU A 166 8.26 9.38 -15.17
CA LEU A 166 6.95 8.86 -15.55
C LEU A 166 6.70 7.43 -15.03
N THR A 167 7.72 6.57 -15.03
CA THR A 167 7.63 5.23 -14.42
C THR A 167 7.39 5.32 -12.90
N GLY A 168 8.14 6.17 -12.19
CA GLY A 168 7.98 6.42 -10.76
C GLY A 168 6.58 6.93 -10.42
N TRP A 169 6.11 7.93 -11.15
CA TRP A 169 4.78 8.50 -11.05
C TRP A 169 3.67 7.46 -11.24
N LEU A 170 3.80 6.56 -12.21
CA LEU A 170 2.82 5.49 -12.42
C LEU A 170 2.89 4.43 -11.32
N TRP A 171 4.07 4.02 -10.88
CA TRP A 171 4.22 3.05 -9.78
C TRP A 171 3.73 3.58 -8.45
N LEU A 172 3.77 4.89 -8.20
CA LEU A 172 3.29 5.50 -6.96
C LEU A 172 1.80 5.19 -6.70
N PHE A 173 0.99 4.96 -7.74
CA PHE A 173 -0.39 4.48 -7.61
C PHE A 173 -0.52 3.13 -6.89
N GLN A 174 0.53 2.29 -6.85
CA GLN A 174 0.52 1.04 -6.09
C GLN A 174 0.35 1.28 -4.59
N ALA A 175 0.77 2.44 -4.09
CA ALA A 175 0.65 2.84 -2.70
C ALA A 175 -0.49 3.84 -2.46
N THR A 176 -0.73 4.75 -3.40
CA THR A 176 -1.62 5.91 -3.20
C THR A 176 -3.09 5.64 -3.52
N THR A 177 -3.50 4.42 -3.86
CA THR A 177 -4.91 4.09 -4.15
C THR A 177 -5.49 3.02 -3.22
N GLU A 178 -4.98 2.89 -2.00
CA GLU A 178 -5.42 1.87 -1.03
C GLU A 178 -6.38 2.40 0.06
N GLN A 179 -6.76 3.67 0.01
CA GLN A 179 -7.47 4.33 1.11
C GLN A 179 -8.78 3.62 1.47
N LEU A 180 -9.55 3.19 0.47
CA LEU A 180 -10.81 2.50 0.72
C LEU A 180 -10.61 1.13 1.40
N THR A 181 -9.52 0.44 1.10
CA THR A 181 -9.13 -0.81 1.77
C THR A 181 -8.85 -0.55 3.24
N PHE A 182 -8.06 0.49 3.56
CA PHE A 182 -7.76 0.85 4.95
C PHE A 182 -8.99 1.32 5.72
N VAL A 183 -9.90 2.08 5.09
CA VAL A 183 -11.19 2.45 5.68
C VAL A 183 -12.01 1.20 6.01
N SER A 184 -12.09 0.26 5.07
CA SER A 184 -12.83 -1.00 5.26
C SER A 184 -12.28 -1.83 6.42
N LEU A 185 -10.94 -1.98 6.49
CA LEU A 185 -10.26 -2.70 7.57
C LEU A 185 -10.43 -1.99 8.92
N PHE A 186 -10.36 -0.65 8.96
CA PHE A 186 -10.57 0.14 10.17
C PHE A 186 -11.99 -0.06 10.72
N LEU A 187 -13.01 0.07 9.87
CA LEU A 187 -14.41 -0.12 10.27
C LEU A 187 -14.70 -1.58 10.66
N TYR A 188 -14.02 -2.53 10.02
CA TYR A 188 -14.09 -3.94 10.39
C TYR A 188 -13.62 -4.18 11.83
N ARG A 189 -12.52 -3.56 12.26
CA ARG A 189 -12.05 -3.65 13.66
C ARG A 189 -12.99 -3.01 14.66
N LEU A 190 -13.74 -1.99 14.25
CA LEU A 190 -14.80 -1.37 15.06
C LEU A 190 -16.11 -2.17 15.09
N LYS A 191 -16.17 -3.33 14.41
CA LYS A 191 -17.35 -4.20 14.33
C LYS A 191 -18.61 -3.44 13.85
N ILE A 192 -18.44 -2.60 12.83
CA ILE A 192 -19.55 -1.91 12.16
C ILE A 192 -20.47 -2.92 11.46
N ASN A 193 -21.69 -2.49 11.10
CA ASN A 193 -22.70 -3.31 10.44
C ASN A 193 -22.10 -4.17 9.30
N PRO A 194 -22.27 -5.51 9.34
CA PRO A 194 -21.70 -6.43 8.35
C PRO A 194 -22.18 -6.16 6.93
N ARG A 195 -23.39 -5.64 6.72
CA ARG A 195 -23.91 -5.28 5.39
C ARG A 195 -23.09 -4.15 4.76
N THR A 196 -22.78 -3.12 5.54
CA THR A 196 -21.94 -2.00 5.10
C THR A 196 -20.52 -2.47 4.83
N LEU A 197 -19.94 -3.27 5.73
CA LEU A 197 -18.58 -3.80 5.58
C LEU A 197 -18.43 -4.67 4.32
N ARG A 198 -19.44 -5.49 3.99
CA ARG A 198 -19.47 -6.29 2.76
C ARG A 198 -19.33 -5.43 1.51
N ILE A 199 -20.13 -4.37 1.41
CA ILE A 199 -20.12 -3.47 0.26
C ILE A 199 -18.75 -2.79 0.19
N LEU A 200 -18.26 -2.25 1.30
CA LEU A 200 -16.95 -1.60 1.36
C LEU A 200 -15.79 -2.52 0.98
N PHE A 201 -15.77 -3.77 1.47
CA PHE A 201 -14.75 -4.75 1.09
C PHE A 201 -14.78 -5.13 -0.38
N ARG A 202 -15.97 -5.32 -0.97
CA ARG A 202 -16.08 -5.62 -2.40
C ARG A 202 -15.64 -4.45 -3.27
N VAL A 203 -16.09 -3.24 -2.95
CA VAL A 203 -15.72 -2.03 -3.69
C VAL A 203 -14.23 -1.75 -3.55
N SER A 204 -13.66 -1.83 -2.35
CA SER A 204 -12.21 -1.65 -2.14
C SER A 204 -11.38 -2.70 -2.87
N ALA A 205 -11.77 -3.98 -2.86
CA ALA A 205 -11.06 -5.02 -3.60
C ALA A 205 -11.04 -4.75 -5.11
N VAL A 206 -12.20 -4.39 -5.70
CA VAL A 206 -12.31 -4.08 -7.13
C VAL A 206 -11.53 -2.82 -7.49
N GLN A 207 -11.70 -1.75 -6.72
CA GLN A 207 -11.00 -0.48 -6.95
C GLN A 207 -9.49 -0.65 -6.84
N ALA A 208 -9.00 -1.31 -5.78
CA ALA A 208 -7.57 -1.56 -5.61
C ALA A 208 -7.01 -2.42 -6.74
N PHE A 209 -7.73 -3.47 -7.17
CA PHE A 209 -7.30 -4.29 -8.30
C PHE A 209 -7.20 -3.48 -9.60
N ALA A 210 -8.25 -2.73 -9.93
CA ALA A 210 -8.32 -1.97 -11.17
C ALA A 210 -7.25 -0.88 -11.24
N CYS A 211 -7.09 -0.06 -10.19
CA CYS A 211 -6.09 1.01 -10.16
C CYS A 211 -4.67 0.46 -10.29
N LYS A 212 -4.38 -0.65 -9.59
CA LYS A 212 -3.04 -1.22 -9.58
C LYS A 212 -2.71 -1.98 -10.87
N ALA A 213 -3.68 -2.65 -11.47
CA ALA A 213 -3.54 -3.25 -12.79
C ALA A 213 -3.26 -2.17 -13.85
N ALA A 214 -3.99 -1.04 -13.81
CA ALA A 214 -3.76 0.09 -14.72
C ALA A 214 -2.37 0.71 -14.54
N SER A 215 -1.92 0.89 -13.29
CA SER A 215 -0.57 1.36 -12.97
C SER A 215 0.52 0.43 -13.50
N ILE A 216 0.37 -0.90 -13.34
CA ILE A 216 1.31 -1.89 -13.89
C ILE A 216 1.31 -1.83 -15.43
N ALA A 217 0.13 -1.82 -16.05
CA ALA A 217 0.02 -1.73 -17.51
C ALA A 217 0.69 -0.46 -18.05
N GLY A 218 0.48 0.68 -17.39
CA GLY A 218 1.10 1.95 -17.73
C GLY A 218 2.63 1.90 -17.61
N THR A 219 3.16 1.34 -16.52
CA THR A 219 4.61 1.24 -16.34
C THR A 219 5.26 0.31 -17.36
N VAL A 220 4.62 -0.82 -17.68
CA VAL A 220 5.09 -1.71 -18.75
C VAL A 220 5.06 -1.00 -20.12
N TYR A 221 4.05 -0.18 -20.39
CA TYR A 221 4.00 0.62 -21.61
C TYR A 221 5.16 1.62 -21.70
N VAL A 222 5.42 2.37 -20.61
CA VAL A 222 6.52 3.33 -20.56
C VAL A 222 7.86 2.64 -20.75
N TRP A 223 8.06 1.50 -20.07
CA TRP A 223 9.25 0.69 -20.21
C TRP A 223 9.46 0.24 -21.67
N ALA A 224 8.43 -0.35 -22.27
CA ALA A 224 8.51 -0.89 -23.63
C ALA A 224 8.78 0.19 -24.67
N LYS A 225 8.25 1.40 -24.47
CA LYS A 225 8.34 2.49 -25.43
C LYS A 225 9.65 3.28 -25.34
N TRP A 226 10.14 3.57 -24.14
CA TRP A 226 11.28 4.49 -23.97
C TRP A 226 12.50 3.87 -23.28
N GLN A 227 12.33 2.86 -22.42
CA GLN A 227 13.43 2.37 -21.57
C GLN A 227 14.09 1.11 -22.14
N ARG A 228 13.33 0.20 -22.78
CA ARG A 228 13.89 -1.08 -23.27
C ARG A 228 14.99 -0.93 -24.32
N THR A 229 14.96 0.15 -25.09
CA THR A 229 15.91 0.41 -26.20
C THR A 229 17.13 1.20 -25.75
N ALA A 230 17.12 1.71 -24.51
CA ALA A 230 18.26 2.40 -23.95
C ALA A 230 19.42 1.42 -23.73
N THR A 231 20.64 1.92 -23.89
CA THR A 231 21.85 1.09 -23.82
C THR A 231 22.72 1.54 -22.66
N GLY A 232 23.21 0.59 -21.88
CA GLY A 232 24.05 0.86 -20.70
C GLY A 232 23.95 -0.26 -19.67
N SER A 233 24.96 -0.40 -18.80
CA SER A 233 24.94 -1.41 -17.74
C SER A 233 23.83 -1.14 -16.71
N ARG A 234 23.57 0.12 -16.40
CA ARG A 234 22.52 0.54 -15.45
C ARG A 234 21.11 0.33 -16.00
N TYR A 235 20.87 0.62 -17.29
CA TYR A 235 19.60 0.29 -17.95
C TYR A 235 19.32 -1.21 -17.93
N ARG A 236 20.31 -2.06 -18.25
CA ARG A 236 20.15 -3.52 -18.17
C ARG A 236 19.87 -4.00 -16.73
N ALA A 237 20.54 -3.42 -15.74
CA ALA A 237 20.27 -3.72 -14.34
C ALA A 237 18.84 -3.31 -13.95
N PHE A 238 18.40 -2.13 -14.40
CA PHE A 238 17.03 -1.67 -14.21
C PHE A 238 16.02 -2.60 -14.89
N ASP A 239 16.25 -3.09 -16.11
CA ASP A 239 15.33 -4.00 -16.80
C ASP A 239 15.04 -5.25 -15.97
N VAL A 240 16.10 -5.87 -15.42
CA VAL A 240 15.96 -7.05 -14.55
C VAL A 240 15.17 -6.70 -13.29
N ILE A 241 15.56 -5.62 -12.61
CA ILE A 241 14.90 -5.16 -11.37
C ILE A 241 13.44 -4.80 -11.64
N PHE A 242 13.15 -4.13 -12.75
CA PHE A 242 11.83 -3.68 -13.17
C PHE A 242 10.87 -4.87 -13.26
N PHE A 243 11.26 -5.94 -13.93
CA PHE A 243 10.39 -7.12 -14.06
C PHE A 243 10.23 -7.88 -12.75
N VAL A 244 11.32 -8.09 -12.01
CA VAL A 244 11.26 -8.75 -10.69
C VAL A 244 10.32 -7.99 -9.76
N ALA A 245 10.46 -6.67 -9.69
CA ALA A 245 9.60 -5.81 -8.90
C ALA A 245 8.15 -5.81 -9.38
N THR A 246 7.92 -5.67 -10.69
CA THR A 246 6.58 -5.61 -11.26
C THR A 246 5.82 -6.91 -11.02
N VAL A 247 6.47 -8.07 -11.20
CA VAL A 247 5.89 -9.38 -10.89
C VAL A 247 5.64 -9.53 -9.39
N GLY A 248 6.61 -9.13 -8.55
CA GLY A 248 6.48 -9.16 -7.09
C GLY A 248 5.29 -8.33 -6.61
N LEU A 249 5.16 -7.09 -7.09
CA LEU A 249 4.04 -6.22 -6.78
C LEU A 249 2.73 -6.78 -7.33
N ALA A 250 2.70 -7.25 -8.59
CA ALA A 250 1.49 -7.86 -9.16
C ALA A 250 0.98 -9.03 -8.29
N ALA A 251 1.90 -9.90 -7.84
CA ALA A 251 1.56 -11.02 -6.97
C ALA A 251 1.02 -10.58 -5.61
N THR A 252 1.65 -9.59 -4.96
CA THR A 252 1.14 -9.05 -3.68
C THR A 252 -0.21 -8.39 -3.85
N GLN A 253 -0.47 -7.73 -4.99
CA GLN A 253 -1.76 -7.12 -5.28
C GLN A 253 -2.87 -8.12 -5.50
N VAL A 254 -2.65 -9.14 -6.33
CA VAL A 254 -3.63 -10.20 -6.56
C VAL A 254 -3.98 -10.90 -5.25
N TRP A 255 -2.96 -11.19 -4.43
CA TRP A 255 -3.17 -11.77 -3.11
C TRP A 255 -3.97 -10.84 -2.18
N GLY A 256 -3.59 -9.56 -2.10
CA GLY A 256 -4.23 -8.57 -1.26
C GLY A 256 -5.72 -8.39 -1.61
N THR A 257 -6.02 -8.20 -2.90
CA THR A 257 -7.40 -8.01 -3.39
C THR A 257 -8.24 -9.26 -3.19
N TYR A 258 -7.66 -10.45 -3.40
CA TYR A 258 -8.32 -11.72 -3.10
C TYR A 258 -8.71 -11.85 -1.62
N VAL A 259 -7.80 -11.53 -0.69
CA VAL A 259 -8.09 -11.58 0.75
C VAL A 259 -9.20 -10.60 1.12
N VAL A 260 -9.12 -9.35 0.64
CA VAL A 260 -10.13 -8.31 0.89
C VAL A 260 -11.50 -8.73 0.34
N TRP A 261 -11.53 -9.32 -0.86
CA TRP A 261 -12.75 -9.85 -1.48
C TRP A 261 -13.38 -10.97 -0.64
N ILE A 262 -12.56 -11.91 -0.15
CA ILE A 262 -13.02 -12.99 0.73
C ILE A 262 -13.57 -12.46 2.04
N MET A 263 -12.95 -11.43 2.63
CA MET A 263 -13.48 -10.79 3.85
C MET A 263 -14.88 -10.22 3.62
N GLY A 264 -15.13 -9.62 2.45
CA GLY A 264 -16.47 -9.17 2.05
C GLY A 264 -17.49 -10.31 1.95
N ASN A 265 -17.08 -11.48 1.44
CA ASN A 265 -17.98 -12.62 1.25
C ASN A 265 -18.20 -13.46 2.50
N ARG A 266 -17.21 -13.58 3.40
CA ARG A 266 -17.35 -14.35 4.64
C ARG A 266 -18.22 -13.65 5.69
N GLY A 267 -18.29 -12.31 5.67
CA GLY A 267 -19.21 -11.54 6.50
C GLY A 267 -20.71 -11.82 6.25
N LEU A 268 -21.06 -12.61 5.22
CA LEU A 268 -22.40 -13.18 5.01
C LEU A 268 -22.69 -14.34 5.96
N ARG A 269 -21.76 -15.29 6.06
CA ARG A 269 -22.01 -16.60 6.66
C ARG A 269 -22.18 -16.55 8.17
N ALA A 270 -21.57 -15.59 8.84
CA ALA A 270 -21.75 -15.37 10.28
C ALA A 270 -23.09 -14.70 10.63
N ASP A 271 -23.72 -14.00 9.67
CA ASP A 271 -24.99 -13.28 9.84
C ASP A 271 -26.18 -14.11 9.29
N GLU A 272 -25.91 -15.08 8.40
CA GLU A 272 -26.87 -16.04 7.84
C GLU A 272 -27.01 -17.34 8.66
N GLN A 273 -26.20 -17.56 9.71
CA GLN A 273 -26.59 -18.57 10.70
C GLN A 273 -27.89 -18.08 11.34
N PRO A 274 -29.02 -18.81 11.18
CA PRO A 274 -30.24 -18.44 11.88
C PRO A 274 -29.89 -18.37 13.36
N ARG A 275 -30.24 -17.26 14.02
CA ARG A 275 -30.29 -17.25 15.48
C ARG A 275 -31.30 -18.33 15.86
N MET A 276 -30.83 -19.54 16.15
CA MET A 276 -31.66 -20.59 16.71
C MET A 276 -32.40 -19.95 17.88
N SER A 277 -33.72 -20.04 17.84
CA SER A 277 -34.55 -19.54 18.93
C SER A 277 -34.07 -20.20 20.23
N PRO A 278 -34.06 -19.49 21.38
CA PRO A 278 -33.81 -20.12 22.66
C PRO A 278 -34.70 -21.36 22.91
N ALA A 279 -35.87 -21.42 22.24
CA ALA A 279 -36.77 -22.57 22.25
C ALA A 279 -36.20 -23.79 21.49
N GLU A 280 -35.58 -23.61 20.31
CA GLU A 280 -34.94 -24.72 19.56
C GLU A 280 -33.69 -25.23 20.28
N SER A 281 -33.00 -24.36 21.02
CA SER A 281 -31.83 -24.74 21.82
C SER A 281 -32.21 -25.60 23.04
N GLN A 282 -33.42 -25.44 23.57
CA GLN A 282 -33.94 -26.24 24.69
C GLN A 282 -34.50 -27.59 24.23
N GLU A 283 -35.12 -27.67 23.05
CA GLU A 283 -35.56 -28.96 22.46
C GLU A 283 -34.39 -29.87 22.06
N LEU A 284 -33.26 -29.30 21.61
CA LEU A 284 -32.07 -30.08 21.29
C LEU A 284 -31.35 -30.61 22.54
N GLN A 285 -31.52 -29.95 23.69
CA GLN A 285 -30.94 -30.38 24.98
C GLN A 285 -31.85 -31.35 25.75
N SER A 286 -33.17 -31.34 25.52
CA SER A 286 -34.11 -32.24 26.19
C SER A 286 -34.26 -33.60 25.49
N SER A 287 -33.77 -33.75 24.25
CA SER A 287 -33.97 -34.94 23.42
C SER A 287 -32.77 -35.91 23.36
N THR A 288 -31.72 -35.70 24.16
CA THR A 288 -30.58 -36.64 24.22
C THR A 288 -30.51 -37.41 25.55
N PRO A 289 -31.16 -38.59 25.66
CA PRO A 289 -30.88 -39.53 26.73
C PRO A 289 -29.92 -40.61 26.21
N CYS A 290 -28.62 -40.47 26.46
CA CYS A 290 -27.81 -41.61 26.94
C CYS A 290 -26.38 -41.19 27.30
N SER A 291 -26.04 -41.46 28.55
CA SER A 291 -24.68 -41.49 29.07
C SER A 291 -23.87 -42.56 28.35
N VAL A 292 -22.78 -42.18 27.69
CA VAL A 292 -21.63 -43.06 27.45
C VAL A 292 -20.39 -42.40 28.03
N LYS A 293 -20.02 -42.87 29.23
CA LYS A 293 -18.67 -42.73 29.76
C LYS A 293 -17.77 -43.73 29.03
N THR A 294 -16.86 -43.25 28.20
CA THR A 294 -15.62 -43.95 27.89
C THR A 294 -14.49 -42.95 27.86
N ALA A 295 -13.46 -43.27 28.64
CA ALA A 295 -12.22 -42.54 28.79
C ALA A 295 -11.28 -42.75 27.60
N ASP A 296 -10.31 -41.85 27.55
CA ASP A 296 -9.00 -41.95 26.90
C ASP A 296 -8.88 -41.66 25.40
N ASN A 297 -8.43 -40.41 25.17
CA ASN A 297 -7.21 -40.07 24.45
C ASN A 297 -6.99 -40.79 23.12
N TYR A 298 -7.34 -40.11 22.03
CA TYR A 298 -6.45 -39.62 20.97
C TYR A 298 -7.37 -39.00 19.90
N PHE A 299 -6.99 -37.85 19.33
CA PHE A 299 -7.77 -36.97 18.42
C PHE A 299 -8.59 -35.86 19.07
N MET A 300 -7.89 -34.96 19.76
CA MET A 300 -8.29 -33.55 19.92
C MET A 300 -7.06 -32.69 19.62
N ALA A 301 -6.93 -32.19 18.40
CA ALA A 301 -6.22 -30.94 18.05
C ALA A 301 -6.16 -30.74 16.53
N SER A 302 -7.24 -30.25 15.91
CA SER A 302 -7.11 -29.48 14.65
C SER A 302 -8.21 -28.42 14.48
N ASP A 303 -8.79 -27.94 15.59
CA ASP A 303 -9.60 -26.71 15.62
C ASP A 303 -8.79 -25.53 16.18
N ARG A 304 -7.59 -25.33 15.63
CA ARG A 304 -6.91 -24.04 15.65
C ARG A 304 -6.77 -23.55 14.22
N LEU A 305 -7.84 -23.01 13.67
CA LEU A 305 -7.67 -21.99 12.65
C LEU A 305 -7.08 -20.75 13.35
N PRO A 306 -5.99 -20.20 12.80
CA PRO A 306 -5.13 -19.30 13.54
C PRO A 306 -5.82 -17.96 13.76
N GLU A 307 -5.49 -17.31 14.87
CA GLU A 307 -5.73 -15.88 15.13
C GLU A 307 -5.02 -14.95 14.10
N CYS A 308 -4.69 -15.44 12.90
CA CYS A 308 -3.91 -14.79 11.85
C CYS A 308 -4.75 -14.30 10.65
N LEU A 309 -6.04 -14.01 10.86
CA LEU A 309 -6.88 -13.35 9.86
C LEU A 309 -7.57 -12.12 10.44
N ALA A 310 -6.78 -11.13 10.81
CA ALA A 310 -7.04 -9.71 10.57
C ALA A 310 -5.85 -8.88 11.05
#